data_AF-A0A817JTV9-F1
#
_entry.id   AF-A0A817JTV9-F1
#
_cell.length_a   1.000
_cell.length_b   1.000
_cell.length_c   1.000
_cell.angle_alpha   90.00
_cell.angle_beta   90.00
_cell.angle_gamma   90.00
#
_symmetry.space_group_name_H-M   'P 1'
#
loop_
_entity.id
_entity.type
_entity.pdbx_description
1 polymer ?
#
loop_
_entity_poly.entity_id
_entity_poly.type
_entity_poly.pdbx_seq_one_letter_code
_entity_poly.pdbx_strand_id
1 'polypeptide(L)'
;MPNNSKPLNFTLPEVLSLIINPLNRSIPSRFSLVTPIGTIIDELFIENWANITSYEVYYNTCAPIICNYKYTQRRGILYMITSLLSLYGGLTNSLQFIVWNGMKLYRKIKSARRIHQGTDASQNNAN
;
A
#
# COMPACT_ATOMS: atom_id res chain seq x y z
N MET A 1 28.04 -30.35 -6.18
CA MET A 1 27.00 -31.18 -5.53
C MET A 1 25.84 -31.30 -6.51
N PRO A 2 25.37 -32.52 -6.81
CA PRO A 2 24.45 -32.76 -7.92
C PRO A 2 23.04 -32.21 -7.63
N ASN A 3 22.46 -31.59 -8.67
CA ASN A 3 21.08 -31.10 -8.70
C ASN A 3 20.14 -32.26 -9.03
N ASN A 4 19.41 -32.72 -8.03
CA ASN A 4 18.36 -33.73 -8.19
C ASN A 4 17.02 -33.08 -7.85
N SER A 5 16.60 -32.08 -8.64
CA SER A 5 15.24 -31.55 -8.54
C SER A 5 14.30 -32.59 -9.13
N LYS A 6 13.88 -33.55 -8.30
CA LYS A 6 12.72 -34.41 -8.57
C LYS A 6 11.55 -33.47 -8.82
N PRO A 7 10.81 -33.56 -9.94
CA PRO A 7 9.62 -32.75 -10.10
C PRO A 7 8.69 -33.08 -8.93
N LEU A 8 8.23 -32.05 -8.23
CA LEU A 8 7.14 -32.21 -7.28
C LEU A 8 5.90 -32.51 -8.12
N ASN A 9 5.74 -33.79 -8.49
CA ASN A 9 4.50 -34.29 -9.07
C ASN A 9 3.47 -34.25 -7.94
N PHE A 10 2.78 -33.12 -7.87
CA PHE A 10 1.63 -32.95 -7.00
C PHE A 10 0.48 -33.73 -7.65
N THR A 11 0.42 -35.03 -7.39
CA THR A 11 -0.82 -35.77 -7.57
C THR A 11 -1.79 -35.24 -6.54
N LEU A 12 -2.66 -34.33 -6.98
CA LEU A 12 -3.82 -33.90 -6.23
C LEU A 12 -4.57 -35.17 -5.77
N PRO A 13 -4.90 -35.35 -4.48
CA PRO A 13 -5.71 -36.47 -4.08
C PRO A 13 -7.05 -36.36 -4.81
N GLU A 14 -7.27 -37.33 -5.70
CA GLU A 14 -8.55 -37.58 -6.32
C GLU A 14 -9.55 -37.84 -5.17
N VAL A 15 -10.56 -36.96 -5.05
CA VAL A 15 -11.67 -36.95 -4.08
C VAL A 15 -11.52 -36.09 -2.81
N LEU A 16 -11.35 -34.78 -3.00
CA LEU A 16 -12.37 -33.89 -2.43
C LEU A 16 -13.36 -33.58 -3.55
N SER A 17 -14.31 -34.49 -3.77
CA SER A 17 -15.52 -34.15 -4.51
C SER A 17 -16.22 -33.06 -3.70
N LEU A 18 -15.94 -31.79 -4.01
CA LEU A 18 -16.73 -30.69 -3.48
C LEU A 18 -18.11 -30.85 -4.12
N ILE A 19 -19.03 -31.48 -3.39
CA ILE A 19 -20.43 -31.46 -3.75
C ILE A 19 -20.88 -30.03 -3.45
N ILE A 20 -20.78 -29.17 -4.46
CA ILE A 20 -21.24 -27.78 -4.36
C ILE A 20 -22.74 -27.84 -4.55
N ASN A 21 -23.48 -27.90 -3.44
CA ASN A 21 -24.91 -27.70 -3.51
C ASN A 21 -25.17 -26.22 -3.89
N PRO A 22 -25.96 -25.93 -4.93
CA PRO A 22 -26.36 -24.56 -5.20
C PRO A 22 -27.11 -24.02 -3.99
N LEU A 23 -26.97 -22.72 -3.73
CA LEU A 23 -27.63 -22.07 -2.60
C LEU A 23 -29.14 -22.27 -2.70
N ASN A 24 -29.67 -23.14 -1.85
CA ASN A 24 -31.09 -23.45 -1.78
C ASN A 24 -31.70 -22.70 -0.60
N ARG A 25 -32.59 -21.75 -0.89
CA ARG A 25 -33.24 -20.89 0.11
C ARG A 25 -34.05 -21.65 1.15
N SER A 26 -34.45 -22.89 0.86
CA SER A 26 -35.18 -23.76 1.79
C SER A 26 -34.26 -24.52 2.75
N ILE A 27 -32.94 -24.48 2.54
CA ILE A 27 -31.94 -25.06 3.46
C ILE A 27 -31.57 -23.98 4.49
N PRO A 28 -31.59 -24.30 5.80
CA PRO A 28 -31.16 -23.36 6.82
C PRO A 28 -29.65 -23.08 6.67
N SER A 29 -29.29 -21.83 6.38
CA SER A 29 -27.92 -21.31 6.51
C SER A 29 -27.72 -20.81 7.93
N ARG A 30 -26.46 -20.82 8.39
CA ARG A 30 -26.08 -20.21 9.68
C ARG A 30 -26.37 -18.71 9.68
N PHE A 31 -26.24 -18.06 8.53
CA PHE A 31 -26.50 -16.63 8.36
C PHE A 31 -27.87 -16.41 7.71
N SER A 32 -28.72 -15.64 8.40
CA SER A 32 -29.99 -15.20 7.83
C SER A 32 -29.78 -14.08 6.79
N LEU A 33 -30.70 -13.94 5.84
CA LEU A 33 -30.70 -12.88 4.81
C LEU A 33 -30.75 -11.45 5.39
N VAL A 34 -31.14 -11.31 6.66
CA VAL A 34 -31.18 -10.04 7.40
C VAL A 34 -29.91 -9.79 8.24
N THR A 35 -28.95 -10.73 8.24
CA THR A 35 -27.70 -10.58 9.01
C THR A 35 -26.83 -9.49 8.38
N PRO A 36 -26.35 -8.50 9.15
CA PRO A 36 -25.41 -7.51 8.65
C PRO A 36 -24.12 -8.16 8.18
N ILE A 37 -23.60 -7.69 7.04
CA ILE A 37 -22.35 -8.20 6.45
C ILE A 37 -21.16 -8.13 7.42
N GLY A 38 -21.11 -7.14 8.32
CA GLY A 38 -20.08 -7.04 9.35
C GLY A 38 -20.00 -8.30 10.22
N THR A 39 -21.14 -8.81 10.67
CA THR A 39 -21.23 -10.04 11.47
C THR A 39 -20.73 -11.26 10.71
N ILE A 40 -20.97 -11.32 9.41
CA ILE A 40 -20.52 -12.43 8.54
C ILE A 40 -18.99 -12.39 8.38
N ILE A 41 -18.42 -11.19 8.26
CA ILE A 41 -16.97 -10.97 8.18
C ILE A 41 -16.29 -11.34 9.50
N ASP A 42 -16.87 -10.93 10.63
CA ASP A 42 -16.35 -11.23 11.97
C ASP A 42 -16.32 -12.75 12.24
N GLU A 43 -17.24 -13.49 11.62
CA GLU A 43 -17.29 -14.95 11.68
C GLU A 43 -16.61 -15.65 10.49
N LEU A 44 -15.77 -14.92 9.73
CA LEU A 44 -14.96 -15.41 8.62
C LEU A 44 -15.75 -16.17 7.54
N PHE A 45 -17.04 -15.85 7.37
CA PHE A 45 -17.93 -16.55 6.43
C PHE A 45 -18.06 -18.06 6.70
N ILE A 46 -17.80 -18.51 7.93
CA ILE A 46 -17.87 -19.93 8.28
C ILE A 46 -19.34 -20.35 8.38
N GLU A 47 -19.82 -21.17 7.45
CA GLU A 47 -21.20 -21.67 7.48
C GLU A 47 -21.36 -22.87 8.43
N ASN A 48 -20.43 -23.82 8.39
CA ASN A 48 -20.47 -25.04 9.17
C ASN A 48 -19.07 -25.39 9.71
N TRP A 49 -19.00 -25.76 10.98
CA TRP A 49 -17.80 -26.33 11.58
C TRP A 49 -17.76 -27.83 11.27
N ALA A 50 -16.89 -28.24 10.35
CA ALA A 50 -16.63 -29.65 10.11
C ALA A 50 -15.77 -30.20 11.26
N ASN A 51 -16.40 -30.94 12.19
CA ASN A 51 -15.76 -31.49 13.40
C ASN A 51 -14.61 -32.49 13.14
N ILE A 52 -14.27 -32.80 11.88
CA ILE A 52 -13.26 -33.80 11.48
C ILE A 52 -12.13 -33.18 10.63
N THR A 53 -11.98 -31.86 10.62
CA THR A 53 -10.93 -31.20 9.82
C THR A 53 -9.64 -30.99 10.62
N SER A 54 -8.79 -32.03 10.67
CA SER A 54 -7.40 -31.86 11.12
C SER A 54 -6.55 -31.28 10.01
N TYR A 55 -6.11 -30.02 10.17
CA TYR A 55 -5.20 -29.34 9.25
C TYR A 55 -3.73 -29.59 9.57
N GLU A 56 -3.42 -30.48 10.51
CA GLU A 56 -2.06 -30.72 10.99
C GLU A 56 -1.10 -31.14 9.86
N VAL A 57 -1.55 -32.03 8.97
CA VAL A 57 -0.77 -32.47 7.81
C VAL A 57 -0.52 -31.32 6.83
N TYR A 58 -1.50 -30.45 6.62
CA TYR A 58 -1.35 -29.28 5.75
C TYR A 58 -0.35 -28.28 6.34
N TYR A 59 -0.46 -27.96 7.63
CA TYR A 59 0.47 -27.06 8.31
C TYR A 59 1.89 -27.63 8.37
N ASN A 60 2.05 -28.93 8.64
CA ASN A 60 3.37 -29.58 8.63
C ASN A 60 4.00 -29.59 7.23
N THR A 61 3.19 -29.75 6.18
CA THR A 61 3.69 -29.73 4.80
C THR A 61 4.02 -28.30 4.34
N CYS A 62 3.24 -27.32 4.80
CA CYS A 62 3.37 -25.90 4.43
C CYS A 62 4.13 -25.06 5.47
N ALA A 63 4.91 -25.67 6.35
CA ALA A 63 5.83 -25.00 7.27
C ALA A 63 7.26 -25.03 6.69
N PRO A 64 7.57 -24.21 5.66
CA PRO A 64 8.92 -24.16 5.13
C PRO A 64 9.86 -23.66 6.23
N ILE A 65 10.98 -24.36 6.40
CA ILE A 65 12.05 -23.97 7.34
C ILE A 65 12.63 -22.59 6.96
N ILE A 66 12.47 -22.18 5.69
CA ILE A 66 12.99 -20.92 5.16
C ILE A 66 11.92 -20.27 4.28
N CYS A 67 11.39 -19.13 4.72
CA CYS A 67 10.51 -18.30 3.89
C CYS A 67 11.33 -17.53 2.86
N ASN A 68 11.11 -17.80 1.57
CA ASN A 68 11.71 -17.03 0.49
C ASN A 68 10.68 -16.09 -0.13
N TYR A 69 10.79 -14.79 0.18
CA TYR A 69 10.01 -13.76 -0.48
C TYR A 69 10.65 -13.44 -1.83
N LYS A 70 9.99 -13.85 -2.92
CA LYS A 70 10.35 -13.41 -4.27
C LYS A 70 9.85 -11.98 -4.47
N TYR A 71 10.73 -11.01 -4.29
CA TYR A 71 10.48 -9.64 -4.73
C TYR A 71 10.46 -9.59 -6.27
N THR A 72 9.28 -9.77 -6.85
CA THR A 72 9.08 -9.61 -8.29
C THR A 72 9.04 -8.11 -8.61
N GLN A 73 10.21 -7.50 -8.79
CA GLN A 73 10.33 -6.13 -9.29
C GLN A 73 9.93 -6.07 -10.77
N ARG A 74 8.63 -6.18 -11.06
CA ARG A 74 8.10 -6.10 -12.43
C ARG A 74 8.29 -4.70 -13.06
N ARG A 75 8.67 -3.69 -12.28
CA ARG A 75 8.93 -2.30 -12.71
C ARG A 75 10.16 -1.66 -12.03
N GLY A 76 11.12 -2.46 -11.55
CA GLY A 76 12.28 -1.96 -10.80
C GLY A 76 13.11 -0.93 -11.57
N ILE A 77 13.43 -1.22 -12.84
CA ILE A 77 14.25 -0.33 -13.70
C ILE A 77 13.60 1.05 -13.90
N LEU A 78 12.31 1.08 -14.25
CA LEU A 78 11.61 2.35 -14.50
C LEU A 78 11.54 3.19 -13.23
N TYR A 79 11.23 2.55 -12.10
CA TYR A 79 11.20 3.22 -10.79
C TYR A 79 12.56 3.82 -10.41
N MET A 80 13.66 3.11 -10.67
CA MET A 80 15.01 3.61 -10.42
C MET A 80 15.34 4.83 -11.29
N ILE A 81 15.04 4.75 -12.60
CA ILE A 81 15.29 5.86 -13.54
C ILE A 81 14.47 7.09 -13.16
N THR A 82 13.17 6.94 -12.91
CA THR A 82 12.33 8.07 -12.50
C THR A 82 12.79 8.67 -11.19
N SER A 83 13.23 7.85 -10.23
CA SER A 83 13.73 8.34 -8.94
C SER A 83 15.00 9.16 -9.10
N LEU A 84 15.95 8.72 -9.94
CA LEU A 84 17.16 9.49 -10.24
C LEU A 84 16.82 10.81 -10.94
N LEU A 85 15.98 10.76 -11.98
CA LEU A 85 15.57 11.96 -12.71
C LEU A 85 14.84 12.96 -11.81
N SER A 86 13.97 12.49 -10.90
CA SER A 86 13.28 13.34 -9.93
C SER A 86 14.22 13.91 -8.87
N LEU A 87 15.22 13.15 -8.42
CA LEU A 87 16.19 13.62 -7.43
C LEU A 87 17.11 14.69 -8.04
N TYR A 88 17.72 14.40 -9.19
CA TYR A 88 18.61 15.35 -9.88
C TYR A 88 17.84 16.55 -10.43
N GLY A 89 16.72 16.28 -11.09
CA GLY A 89 15.87 17.28 -11.72
C GLY A 89 15.15 18.16 -10.69
N GLY A 90 14.64 17.58 -9.60
CA GLY A 90 13.99 18.32 -8.53
C GLY A 90 15.00 19.16 -7.76
N LEU A 91 16.08 18.56 -7.25
CA LEU A 91 16.99 19.26 -6.35
C LEU A 91 17.68 20.46 -7.02
N THR A 92 18.21 20.27 -8.23
CA THR A 92 18.98 21.32 -8.91
C THR A 92 18.07 22.41 -9.46
N ASN A 93 16.97 22.03 -10.13
CA ASN A 93 16.07 23.02 -10.71
C ASN A 93 15.28 23.77 -9.64
N SER A 94 14.82 23.10 -8.58
CA SER A 94 14.09 23.77 -7.50
C SER A 94 14.96 24.81 -6.80
N LEU A 95 16.23 24.51 -6.52
CA LEU A 95 17.11 25.46 -5.86
C LEU A 95 17.34 26.71 -6.72
N GLN A 96 17.59 26.55 -8.02
CA GLN A 96 17.80 27.68 -8.93
C GLN A 96 16.52 28.51 -9.11
N PHE A 97 15.36 27.85 -9.18
CA PHE A 97 14.06 28.51 -9.24
C PHE A 97 13.75 29.31 -7.95
N ILE A 98 14.05 28.73 -6.78
CA ILE A 98 13.87 29.40 -5.48
C ILE A 98 14.78 30.63 -5.38
N VAL A 99 16.04 30.54 -5.80
CA VAL A 99 16.98 31.68 -5.75
C VAL A 99 16.52 32.81 -6.68
N TRP A 100 16.15 32.51 -7.92
CA TRP A 100 15.70 33.51 -8.89
C TRP A 100 14.42 34.23 -8.43
N ASN A 101 13.41 33.46 -8.02
CA ASN A 101 12.15 34.02 -7.56
C ASN A 101 12.30 34.68 -6.18
N GLY A 102 13.10 34.09 -5.30
CA GLY A 102 13.41 34.60 -3.97
C GLY A 102 14.12 35.95 -4.02
N MET A 103 15.08 36.13 -4.93
CA MET A 103 15.77 37.42 -5.07
C MET A 103 14.84 38.52 -5.60
N LYS A 104 13.96 38.20 -6.57
CA LYS A 104 12.95 39.16 -7.06
C LYS A 104 11.93 39.51 -5.99
N LEU A 105 11.46 38.52 -5.24
CA LEU A 105 10.53 38.70 -4.12
C LEU A 105 11.18 39.54 -3.02
N TYR A 106 12.41 39.22 -2.63
CA TYR A 106 13.18 39.99 -1.65
C TYR A 106 13.35 41.45 -2.08
N ARG A 107 13.67 41.72 -3.35
CA ARG A 107 13.77 43.08 -3.89
C ARG A 107 12.44 43.84 -3.81
N LYS A 108 11.32 43.20 -4.17
CA LYS A 108 9.96 43.81 -4.06
C LYS A 108 9.57 44.10 -2.62
N ILE A 109 9.85 43.18 -1.70
CA ILE A 109 9.56 43.38 -0.27
C ILE A 109 10.41 44.53 0.28
N LYS A 110 11.69 44.62 -0.09
CA LYS A 110 12.57 45.72 0.32
C LYS A 110 12.09 47.08 -0.18
N SER A 111 11.62 47.18 -1.43
CA SER A 111 11.07 48.45 -1.95
C SER A 111 9.75 48.84 -1.28
N ALA A 112 8.88 47.88 -0.95
CA ALA A 112 7.63 48.14 -0.24
C ALA A 112 7.87 48.57 1.22
N ARG A 113 8.85 47.98 1.91
CA ARG A 113 9.20 48.36 3.31
C ARG A 113 9.71 49.79 3.43
N ARG A 114 10.45 50.30 2.44
CA ARG A 114 10.93 51.70 2.44
C ARG A 114 9.77 52.70 2.39
N ILE A 115 8.65 52.35 1.78
CA ILE A 115 7.47 53.22 1.68
C ILE A 115 6.74 53.27 3.03
N HIS A 116 6.53 52.12 3.69
CA HIS A 116 5.90 52.09 5.02
C HIS A 116 6.76 52.75 6.11
N GLN A 117 8.08 52.57 6.08
CA GLN A 117 8.99 53.15 7.08
C GLN A 117 9.08 54.69 7.01
N GLY A 118 8.78 55.30 5.86
CA GLY A 118 8.65 56.76 5.73
C GLY A 118 7.37 57.32 6.35
N THR A 119 6.29 56.53 6.37
CA THR A 119 5.00 56.94 6.95
C THR A 119 5.03 56.95 8.47
N ASP A 120 5.69 55.97 9.10
CA ASP A 120 5.84 55.91 10.57
C ASP A 120 6.73 57.04 11.12
N ALA A 121 7.76 57.46 10.36
CA ALA A 121 8.64 58.56 10.73
C ALA A 121 7.97 59.94 10.60
N SER A 122 6.97 60.09 9.72
CA SER A 122 6.24 61.34 9.56
C SER A 122 5.16 61.54 10.62
N GLN A 123 4.58 60.47 11.16
CA GLN A 123 3.55 60.54 12.22
C GLN A 123 4.18 60.91 13.58
N ASN A 124 5.41 60.46 13.87
CA ASN A 124 6.12 60.72 15.14
C ASN A 124 6.63 62.16 15.30
N ASN A 125 6.67 62.95 14.23
CA ASN A 125 7.10 64.36 14.25
C ASN A 125 5.91 65.35 14.26
N ALA A 126 4.68 64.86 14.29
CA ALA A 126 3.45 65.66 14.25
C ALA A 126 2.66 65.64 15.58
N ASN A 127 3.25 65.12 16.67
CA ASN A 127 2.68 65.08 18.02
C ASN A 127 3.64 65.68 19.03
#